data_AF-A0A117PT55-F1
#
_entry.id   AF-A0A117PT55-F1
#
_cell.length_a   1.000
_cell.length_b   1.000
_cell.length_c   1.000
_cell.angle_alpha   90.00
_cell.angle_beta   90.00
_cell.angle_gamma   90.00
#
_symmetry.space_group_name_H-M   'P 1'
#
loop_
_entity.id
_entity.type
_entity.pdbx_description
1 polymer ?
#
loop_
_entity_poly.entity_id
_entity_poly.type
_entity_poly.pdbx_seq_one_letter_code
_entity_poly.pdbx_strand_id
1 'polypeptide(L)'
;MSGDHHTDATIARRVRRLETLLEEKGLITGERLDEAIDAFLAESSPANGARVVARAWTDDAYRARLLADGTAAVQELGYMDGSYQRLRVVENTESVHNVIVCTLCSCYPLRLLGPSPSWYKSEAYRSRVVREPREVLREFGLSLPASVDITVWDSSAETRYMVLPRRPDGTEALDEEGLAGLVTRNALIGTAAV
;
A
#
# COMPACT_ATOMS: atom_id res chain seq x y z
N MET A 1 30.32 7.07 3.95
CA MET A 1 29.20 6.28 4.52
C MET A 1 29.62 5.67 5.87
N SER A 2 29.81 6.48 6.91
CA SER A 2 30.16 6.01 8.28
C SER A 2 29.27 6.64 9.37
N GLY A 3 28.25 7.41 8.97
CA GLY A 3 27.34 8.11 9.90
C GLY A 3 26.12 7.28 10.30
N ASP A 4 25.72 6.29 9.50
CA ASP A 4 24.47 5.56 9.70
C ASP A 4 24.53 4.60 10.92
N HIS A 5 25.64 3.87 11.08
CA HIS A 5 25.78 2.88 12.17
C HIS A 5 25.77 3.48 13.59
N HIS A 6 26.31 4.68 13.77
CA HIS A 6 26.29 5.36 15.08
C HIS A 6 24.90 5.88 15.47
N THR A 7 24.11 6.23 14.46
CA THR A 7 22.75 6.75 14.63
C THR A 7 21.80 5.60 14.99
N ASP A 8 21.91 4.47 14.30
CA ASP A 8 21.15 3.25 14.58
C ASP A 8 21.41 2.71 15.99
N ALA A 9 22.68 2.66 16.41
CA ALA A 9 23.04 2.21 17.75
C ALA A 9 22.48 3.14 18.85
N THR A 10 22.35 4.43 18.57
CA THR A 10 21.76 5.40 19.51
C THR A 10 20.24 5.24 19.61
N ILE A 11 19.56 5.05 18.47
CA ILE A 11 18.13 4.78 18.44
C ILE A 11 17.82 3.47 19.15
N ALA A 12 18.56 2.40 18.85
CA ALA A 12 18.38 1.09 19.49
C ALA A 12 18.49 1.16 21.02
N ARG A 13 19.49 1.88 21.55
CA ARG A 13 19.61 2.10 23.00
C ARG A 13 18.43 2.84 23.60
N ARG A 14 17.90 3.86 22.92
CA ARG A 14 16.73 4.63 23.40
C ARG A 14 15.45 3.78 23.36
N VAL A 15 15.24 3.03 22.28
CA VAL A 15 14.11 2.09 22.16
C VAL A 15 14.17 1.06 23.28
N ARG A 16 15.34 0.43 23.49
CA ARG A 16 15.50 -0.56 24.57
C ARG A 16 15.24 0.03 25.95
N ARG A 17 15.71 1.26 26.20
CA ARG A 17 15.44 1.94 27.47
C ARG A 17 13.95 2.21 27.68
N LEU A 18 13.23 2.61 26.63
CA LEU A 18 11.78 2.83 26.71
C LEU A 18 11.03 1.50 26.96
N GLU A 19 11.39 0.44 26.23
CA GLU A 19 10.83 -0.90 26.40
C GLU A 19 10.98 -1.37 27.86
N THR A 20 12.19 -1.34 28.42
CA THR A 20 12.43 -1.71 29.83
C THR A 20 11.60 -0.90 30.81
N LEU A 21 11.47 0.42 30.61
CA LEU A 21 10.64 1.27 31.48
C LEU A 21 9.15 0.93 31.40
N LEU A 22 8.65 0.49 30.23
CA LEU A 22 7.25 0.07 30.06
C LEU A 22 7.01 -1.32 30.68
N GLU A 23 7.98 -2.23 30.59
CA GLU A 23 7.96 -3.54 31.27
C GLU A 23 8.00 -3.38 32.79
N GLU A 24 8.89 -2.54 33.33
CA GLU A 24 8.98 -2.24 34.78
C GLU A 24 7.66 -1.67 35.33
N LYS A 25 6.90 -0.96 34.49
CA LYS A 25 5.56 -0.42 34.83
C LYS A 25 4.43 -1.43 34.63
N GLY A 26 4.72 -2.63 34.15
CA GLY A 26 3.73 -3.67 33.85
C GLY A 26 2.77 -3.30 32.71
N LEU A 27 3.15 -2.36 31.82
CA LEU A 27 2.32 -1.90 30.72
C LEU A 27 2.44 -2.80 29.48
N ILE A 28 3.61 -3.44 29.30
CA ILE A 28 3.90 -4.38 28.22
C ILE A 28 4.76 -5.54 28.75
N THR A 29 4.87 -6.61 27.96
CA THR A 29 5.91 -7.64 28.09
C THR A 29 6.55 -7.85 26.72
N GLY A 30 7.83 -8.21 26.67
CA GLY A 30 8.49 -8.58 25.40
C GLY A 30 7.72 -9.64 24.62
N GLU A 31 7.26 -10.71 25.28
CA GLU A 31 6.46 -11.77 24.65
C GLU A 31 5.19 -11.25 23.96
N ARG A 32 4.42 -10.37 24.63
CA ARG A 32 3.20 -9.79 24.04
C ARG A 32 3.50 -8.84 22.89
N LEU A 33 4.67 -8.18 22.92
CA LEU A 33 5.11 -7.31 21.83
C LEU A 33 5.46 -8.14 20.59
N ASP A 34 6.21 -9.23 20.77
CA ASP A 34 6.58 -10.15 19.70
C ASP A 34 5.33 -10.79 19.08
N GLU A 35 4.42 -11.31 19.91
CA GLU A 35 3.12 -11.86 19.45
C GLU A 35 2.32 -10.85 18.62
N ALA A 36 2.28 -9.58 19.06
CA ALA A 36 1.56 -8.53 18.34
C ALA A 36 2.21 -8.18 17.00
N ILE A 37 3.55 -8.18 16.93
CA ILE A 37 4.29 -7.94 15.68
C ILE A 37 4.07 -9.09 14.70
N ASP A 38 4.17 -10.34 15.17
CA ASP A 38 4.00 -11.54 14.35
C ASP A 38 2.58 -11.64 13.81
N ALA A 39 1.56 -11.43 14.65
CA ALA A 39 0.17 -11.40 14.23
C ALA A 39 -0.09 -10.33 13.16
N PHE A 40 0.48 -9.13 13.34
CA PHE A 40 0.36 -8.06 12.35
C PHE A 40 1.02 -8.42 11.02
N LEU A 41 2.24 -8.97 11.04
CA LEU A 41 2.99 -9.31 9.83
C LEU A 41 2.39 -10.49 9.08
N ALA A 42 1.84 -11.49 9.79
CA ALA A 42 1.20 -12.66 9.18
C ALA A 42 0.02 -12.28 8.26
N GLU A 43 -0.70 -11.21 8.61
CA GLU A 43 -1.91 -10.78 7.90
C GLU A 43 -1.68 -9.57 6.97
N SER A 44 -0.46 -9.03 6.90
CA SER A 44 -0.16 -7.77 6.19
C SER A 44 0.83 -7.99 5.04
N SER A 45 0.31 -8.35 3.86
CA SER A 45 1.11 -8.68 2.69
C SER A 45 0.58 -8.02 1.41
N PRO A 46 1.46 -7.48 0.52
CA PRO A 46 1.07 -7.02 -0.81
C PRO A 46 0.37 -8.08 -1.67
N ALA A 47 0.58 -9.36 -1.38
CA ALA A 47 -0.10 -10.46 -2.07
C ALA A 47 -1.63 -10.41 -1.85
N ASN A 48 -2.11 -9.81 -0.75
CA ASN A 48 -3.53 -9.63 -0.49
C ASN A 48 -4.15 -8.67 -1.51
N GLY A 49 -3.54 -7.50 -1.73
CA GLY A 49 -3.95 -6.56 -2.76
C GLY A 49 -3.84 -7.14 -4.17
N ALA A 50 -2.81 -7.94 -4.45
CA ALA A 50 -2.66 -8.63 -5.73
C ALA A 50 -3.82 -9.59 -6.03
N ARG A 51 -4.25 -10.39 -5.04
CA ARG A 51 -5.42 -11.28 -5.16
C ARG A 51 -6.71 -10.50 -5.37
N VAL A 52 -6.90 -9.38 -4.66
CA VAL A 52 -8.04 -8.49 -4.87
C VAL A 52 -8.10 -7.98 -6.32
N VAL A 53 -6.96 -7.56 -6.87
CA VAL A 53 -6.86 -7.09 -8.27
C VAL A 53 -7.13 -8.22 -9.26
N ALA A 54 -6.51 -9.38 -9.08
CA ALA A 54 -6.72 -10.54 -9.95
C ALA A 54 -8.19 -10.96 -9.98
N ARG A 55 -8.85 -11.01 -8.82
CA ARG A 55 -10.29 -11.26 -8.71
C ARG A 55 -11.11 -10.23 -9.48
N ALA A 56 -10.78 -8.94 -9.36
CA ALA A 56 -11.47 -7.88 -10.09
C ALA A 56 -11.22 -7.92 -11.62
N TRP A 57 -10.13 -8.52 -12.08
CA TRP A 57 -9.86 -8.72 -13.51
C TRP A 57 -10.57 -9.92 -14.12
N THR A 58 -11.04 -10.88 -13.30
CA THR A 58 -11.70 -12.11 -13.74
C THR A 58 -13.19 -12.16 -13.41
N ASP A 59 -13.66 -11.29 -12.51
CA ASP A 59 -15.05 -11.20 -12.06
C ASP A 59 -15.55 -9.75 -12.10
N ASP A 60 -16.24 -9.39 -13.19
CA ASP A 60 -16.79 -8.04 -13.39
C ASP A 60 -17.80 -7.65 -12.30
N ALA A 61 -18.54 -8.61 -11.73
CA ALA A 61 -19.49 -8.34 -10.66
C ALA A 61 -18.76 -7.99 -9.36
N TYR A 62 -17.67 -8.71 -9.04
CA TYR A 62 -16.80 -8.36 -7.92
C TYR A 62 -16.11 -7.01 -8.16
N ARG A 63 -15.60 -6.74 -9.36
CA ARG A 63 -15.02 -5.43 -9.72
C ARG A 63 -16.00 -4.29 -9.47
N ALA A 64 -17.26 -4.44 -9.88
CA ALA A 64 -18.29 -3.43 -9.63
C ALA A 64 -18.51 -3.19 -8.13
N ARG A 65 -18.54 -4.25 -7.30
CA ARG A 65 -18.65 -4.12 -5.83
C ARG A 65 -17.41 -3.46 -5.23
N LEU A 66 -16.22 -3.85 -5.67
CA LEU A 66 -14.93 -3.30 -5.21
C LEU A 66 -14.81 -1.79 -5.43
N LEU A 67 -15.28 -1.31 -6.58
CA LEU A 67 -15.26 0.12 -6.91
C LEU A 67 -16.36 0.91 -6.19
N ALA A 68 -17.47 0.27 -5.84
CA ALA A 68 -18.56 0.89 -5.09
C ALA A 68 -18.26 0.99 -3.58
N ASP A 69 -17.80 -0.10 -2.98
CA ASP A 69 -17.36 -0.18 -1.57
C ASP A 69 -16.18 -1.13 -1.45
N GLY A 70 -14.98 -0.56 -1.44
CA GLY A 70 -13.75 -1.33 -1.34
C GLY A 70 -13.65 -2.11 -0.03
N THR A 71 -14.23 -1.61 1.07
CA THR A 71 -14.13 -2.26 2.37
C THR A 71 -14.97 -3.53 2.39
N ALA A 72 -16.23 -3.42 1.99
CA ALA A 72 -17.15 -4.56 1.94
C ALA A 72 -16.66 -5.64 0.97
N ALA A 73 -16.15 -5.24 -0.21
CA ALA A 73 -15.68 -6.19 -1.22
C ALA A 73 -14.45 -6.99 -0.75
N VAL A 74 -13.43 -6.35 -0.15
CA VAL A 74 -12.23 -7.10 0.29
C VAL A 74 -12.51 -8.00 1.50
N GLN A 75 -13.57 -7.72 2.27
CA GLN A 75 -14.04 -8.60 3.34
C GLN A 75 -14.63 -9.91 2.81
N GLU A 76 -15.17 -9.95 1.59
CA GLU A 76 -15.58 -11.20 0.93
C GLU A 76 -14.41 -12.18 0.78
N LEU A 77 -13.18 -11.66 0.72
CA LEU A 77 -11.93 -12.43 0.63
C LEU A 77 -11.23 -12.62 1.98
N GLY A 78 -11.88 -12.24 3.09
CA GLY A 78 -11.33 -12.35 4.43
C GLY A 78 -10.28 -11.28 4.79
N TYR A 79 -10.20 -10.19 4.03
CA TYR A 79 -9.29 -9.09 4.32
C TYR A 79 -9.98 -7.95 5.06
N MET A 80 -9.20 -7.23 5.88
CA MET A 80 -9.66 -6.05 6.62
C MET A 80 -10.85 -6.30 7.57
N ASP A 81 -11.09 -7.55 7.97
CA ASP A 81 -12.06 -7.82 9.04
C ASP A 81 -11.62 -7.12 10.34
N GLY A 82 -12.58 -6.50 11.03
CA GLY A 82 -12.35 -5.65 12.20
C GLY A 82 -11.46 -4.41 11.97
N SER A 83 -11.10 -4.08 10.72
CA SER A 83 -10.27 -2.91 10.42
C SER A 83 -11.04 -1.61 10.66
N TYR A 84 -10.39 -0.64 11.30
CA TYR A 84 -10.91 0.73 11.42
C TYR A 84 -10.75 1.55 10.12
N GLN A 85 -9.96 1.07 9.16
CA GLN A 85 -9.68 1.76 7.90
C GLN A 85 -10.83 1.58 6.92
N ARG A 86 -11.26 2.66 6.26
CA ARG A 86 -12.19 2.59 5.12
C ARG A 86 -11.40 2.51 3.83
N LEU A 87 -11.57 1.46 3.04
CA LEU A 87 -10.91 1.31 1.76
C LEU A 87 -11.73 1.93 0.63
N ARG A 88 -11.07 2.72 -0.23
CA ARG A 88 -11.57 3.14 -1.54
C ARG A 88 -10.61 2.67 -2.62
N VAL A 89 -11.09 1.83 -3.53
CA VAL A 89 -10.31 1.40 -4.69
C VAL A 89 -10.53 2.38 -5.84
N VAL A 90 -9.45 2.77 -6.52
CA VAL A 90 -9.47 3.73 -7.62
C VAL A 90 -8.88 3.06 -8.87
N GLU A 91 -9.63 3.09 -9.96
CA GLU A 91 -9.32 2.31 -11.15
C GLU A 91 -8.52 3.10 -12.18
N ASN A 92 -7.43 2.49 -12.68
CA ASN A 92 -6.74 2.97 -13.86
C ASN A 92 -7.49 2.57 -15.12
N THR A 93 -7.63 3.51 -16.06
CA THR A 93 -8.25 3.31 -17.38
C THR A 93 -7.26 3.71 -18.47
N GLU A 94 -7.69 3.65 -19.73
CA GLU A 94 -6.87 4.12 -20.85
C GLU A 94 -6.55 5.62 -20.78
N SER A 95 -7.43 6.42 -20.16
CA SER A 95 -7.32 7.87 -20.08
C SER A 95 -6.94 8.38 -18.69
N VAL A 96 -7.03 7.56 -17.63
CA VAL A 96 -6.76 7.97 -16.25
C VAL A 96 -5.79 7.01 -15.58
N HIS A 97 -4.74 7.58 -14.98
CA HIS A 97 -3.82 6.88 -14.08
C HIS A 97 -3.90 7.47 -12.68
N ASN A 98 -4.04 6.62 -11.67
CA ASN A 98 -4.13 7.02 -10.27
C ASN A 98 -2.80 6.78 -9.57
N VAL A 99 -2.45 7.67 -8.64
CA VAL A 99 -1.30 7.50 -7.74
C VAL A 99 -1.66 7.96 -6.33
N ILE A 100 -1.20 7.24 -5.30
CA ILE A 100 -1.63 7.44 -3.91
C ILE A 100 -0.51 8.04 -3.09
N VAL A 101 -0.82 9.02 -2.25
CA VAL A 101 0.12 9.63 -1.31
C VAL A 101 -0.54 9.87 0.05
N CYS A 102 0.28 10.11 1.07
CA CYS A 102 -0.13 10.77 2.29
C CYS A 102 0.82 11.93 2.54
N THR A 103 0.43 13.13 2.11
CA THR A 103 1.33 14.30 2.19
C THR A 103 1.67 14.65 3.63
N LEU A 104 0.73 14.44 4.56
CA LEU A 104 0.89 14.80 5.98
C LEU A 104 1.75 13.82 6.78
N CYS A 105 1.76 12.53 6.44
CA CYS A 105 2.53 11.53 7.19
C CYS A 105 2.87 10.29 6.36
N SER A 106 2.07 9.23 6.47
CA SER A 106 2.34 7.91 5.90
C SER A 106 1.13 6.97 5.92
N CYS A 107 -0.10 7.51 5.87
CA CYS A 107 -1.32 6.70 5.83
C CYS A 107 -1.28 5.67 4.68
N TYR A 108 -1.54 4.39 4.98
CA TYR A 108 -1.36 3.29 4.04
C TYR A 108 -2.30 2.10 4.35
N PRO A 109 -2.82 1.37 3.34
CA PRO A 109 -3.67 0.18 3.54
C PRO A 109 -2.83 -1.05 3.94
N LEU A 110 -2.31 -1.06 5.17
CA LEU A 110 -1.35 -2.05 5.67
C LEU A 110 -1.81 -3.51 5.53
N ARG A 111 -3.09 -3.79 5.79
CA ARG A 111 -3.66 -5.15 5.68
C ARG A 111 -3.61 -5.71 4.25
N LEU A 112 -3.65 -4.85 3.24
CA LEU A 112 -3.64 -5.24 1.83
C LEU A 112 -2.27 -5.13 1.17
N LEU A 113 -1.45 -4.17 1.61
CA LEU A 113 -0.19 -3.83 0.94
C LEU A 113 1.05 -4.08 1.82
N GLY A 114 0.86 -4.58 3.04
CA GLY A 114 1.93 -4.74 4.03
C GLY A 114 2.50 -3.41 4.52
N PRO A 115 3.64 -3.44 5.25
CA PRO A 115 4.34 -2.23 5.66
C PRO A 115 4.71 -1.34 4.46
N SER A 116 4.42 -0.04 4.57
CA SER A 116 4.74 0.93 3.53
C SER A 116 6.26 0.99 3.26
N PRO A 117 6.70 1.08 1.99
CA PRO A 117 8.11 1.33 1.66
C PRO A 117 8.68 2.58 2.33
N SER A 118 10.00 2.63 2.55
CA SER A 118 10.66 3.82 3.10
C SER A 118 10.47 5.06 2.21
N TRP A 119 10.53 4.90 0.88
CA TRP A 119 10.34 6.00 -0.06
C TRP A 119 8.94 6.62 0.03
N TYR A 120 7.91 5.84 0.33
CA TYR A 120 6.53 6.33 0.46
C TYR A 120 6.41 7.35 1.60
N LYS A 121 7.20 7.16 2.66
CA LYS A 121 7.24 8.02 3.85
C LYS A 121 8.16 9.23 3.68
N SER A 122 8.99 9.22 2.63
CA SER A 122 9.99 10.26 2.40
C SER A 122 9.35 11.58 1.98
N GLU A 123 9.94 12.69 2.41
CA GLU A 123 9.55 14.03 1.98
C GLU A 123 9.69 14.20 0.46
N ALA A 124 10.73 13.61 -0.13
CA ALA A 124 10.99 13.65 -1.57
C ALA A 124 9.80 13.15 -2.39
N TYR A 125 9.19 12.04 -1.99
CA TYR A 125 7.98 11.52 -2.64
C TYR A 125 6.75 12.37 -2.28
N ARG A 126 6.50 12.56 -0.98
CA ARG A 126 5.26 13.14 -0.45
C ARG A 126 5.03 14.58 -0.90
N SER A 127 6.09 15.39 -0.99
CA SER A 127 5.98 16.79 -1.41
C SER A 127 5.82 16.96 -2.92
N ARG A 128 6.47 16.10 -3.71
CA ARG A 128 6.55 16.27 -5.17
C ARG A 128 5.42 15.60 -5.93
N VAL A 129 4.96 14.42 -5.51
CA VAL A 129 3.95 13.66 -6.28
C VAL A 129 2.63 14.42 -6.45
N VAL A 130 2.29 15.33 -5.53
CA VAL A 130 1.10 16.20 -5.65
C VAL A 130 1.29 17.42 -6.55
N ARG A 131 2.53 17.77 -6.90
CA ARG A 131 2.86 18.98 -7.67
C ARG A 131 3.32 18.65 -9.09
N GLU A 132 4.13 17.60 -9.23
CA GLU A 132 4.75 17.16 -10.47
C GLU A 132 4.63 15.62 -10.63
N PRO A 133 3.41 15.06 -10.56
CA PRO A 133 3.21 13.60 -10.53
C PRO A 133 3.87 12.89 -11.70
N ARG A 134 3.81 13.47 -12.91
CA ARG A 134 4.38 12.86 -14.12
C ARG A 134 5.91 12.75 -14.04
N GLU A 135 6.58 13.74 -13.45
CA GLU A 135 8.03 13.71 -13.25
C GLU A 135 8.41 12.64 -12.24
N VAL A 136 7.71 12.59 -11.10
CA VAL A 136 7.92 11.57 -10.06
C VAL A 136 7.69 10.16 -10.61
N LEU A 137 6.63 9.93 -11.40
CA LEU A 137 6.38 8.63 -12.03
C LEU A 137 7.51 8.23 -12.98
N ARG A 138 8.11 9.19 -13.71
CA ARG A 138 9.27 8.91 -14.57
C ARG A 138 10.50 8.47 -13.77
N GLU A 139 10.70 8.98 -12.56
CA GLU A 139 11.75 8.54 -11.65
C GLU A 139 11.55 7.09 -11.18
N PHE A 140 10.30 6.62 -11.11
CA PHE A 140 9.96 5.21 -10.91
C PHE A 140 10.04 4.36 -12.20
N GLY A 141 10.40 4.97 -13.34
CA GLY A 141 10.48 4.30 -14.64
C GLY A 141 9.16 4.24 -15.42
N LEU A 142 8.10 4.90 -14.93
CA LEU A 142 6.80 4.94 -15.60
C LEU A 142 6.61 6.24 -16.39
N SER A 143 6.61 6.13 -17.72
CA SER A 143 6.30 7.26 -18.61
C SER A 143 4.89 7.13 -19.19
N LEU A 144 4.01 8.05 -18.81
CA LEU A 144 2.63 8.09 -19.31
C LEU A 144 2.48 9.11 -20.44
N PRO A 145 1.70 8.82 -21.50
CA PRO A 145 1.38 9.78 -22.56
C PRO A 145 0.77 11.06 -21.99
N ALA A 146 1.00 12.19 -22.65
CA ALA A 146 0.46 13.49 -22.23
C ALA A 146 -1.07 13.53 -22.20
N SER A 147 -1.73 12.66 -22.99
CA SER A 147 -3.19 12.51 -23.04
C SER A 147 -3.78 11.73 -21.87
N VAL A 148 -2.96 11.08 -21.04
CA VAL A 148 -3.43 10.36 -19.84
C VAL A 148 -3.44 11.32 -18.66
N ASP A 149 -4.61 11.53 -18.07
CA ASP A 149 -4.78 12.31 -16.86
C ASP A 149 -4.22 11.55 -15.65
N ILE A 150 -3.51 12.26 -14.77
CA ILE A 150 -2.99 11.67 -13.53
C ILE A 150 -3.79 12.23 -12.36
N THR A 151 -4.50 11.35 -11.66
CA THR A 151 -5.20 11.70 -10.42
C THR A 151 -4.37 11.30 -9.20
N VAL A 152 -4.01 12.28 -8.39
CA VAL A 152 -3.26 12.05 -7.14
C VAL A 152 -4.23 11.98 -5.97
N TRP A 153 -4.23 10.87 -5.26
CA TRP A 153 -5.10 10.62 -4.12
C TRP A 153 -4.34 10.82 -2.81
N ASP A 154 -4.58 11.95 -2.16
CA ASP A 154 -3.99 12.24 -0.85
C ASP A 154 -4.84 11.67 0.29
N SER A 155 -4.22 10.81 1.10
CA SER A 155 -4.84 10.13 2.24
C SER A 155 -4.88 11.04 3.47
N SER A 156 -5.67 12.11 3.38
CA SER A 156 -5.81 13.16 4.40
C SER A 156 -6.83 12.84 5.51
N ALA A 157 -7.57 11.74 5.39
CA ALA A 157 -8.55 11.25 6.37
C ALA A 157 -8.36 9.75 6.66
N GLU A 158 -9.34 9.10 7.29
CA GLU A 158 -9.35 7.67 7.63
C GLU A 158 -9.56 6.76 6.42
N THR A 159 -9.85 7.35 5.25
CA THR A 159 -9.90 6.62 3.98
C THR A 159 -8.49 6.19 3.59
N ARG A 160 -8.36 4.94 3.15
CA ARG A 160 -7.15 4.39 2.52
C ARG A 160 -7.48 4.11 1.08
N TYR A 161 -6.55 4.46 0.20
CA TYR A 161 -6.69 4.21 -1.23
C TYR A 161 -5.87 2.98 -1.62
N MET A 162 -6.34 2.27 -2.64
CA MET A 162 -5.58 1.27 -3.38
C MET A 162 -5.89 1.43 -4.86
N VAL A 163 -4.89 1.37 -5.71
CA VAL A 163 -5.08 1.42 -7.16
C VAL A 163 -5.50 0.03 -7.65
N LEU A 164 -6.55 -0.03 -8.46
CA LEU A 164 -6.84 -1.16 -9.34
C LEU A 164 -6.14 -0.88 -10.69
N PRO A 165 -4.96 -1.46 -10.95
CA PRO A 165 -4.28 -1.26 -12.22
C PRO A 165 -5.06 -1.92 -13.36
N ARG A 166 -4.75 -1.51 -14.59
CA ARG A 166 -5.27 -2.18 -15.79
C ARG A 166 -4.69 -3.59 -15.91
N ARG A 167 -5.52 -4.53 -16.37
CA ARG A 167 -5.05 -5.86 -16.78
C ARG A 167 -4.16 -5.71 -18.01
N PRO A 168 -2.94 -6.27 -18.02
CA PRO A 168 -2.10 -6.26 -19.21
C PRO A 168 -2.70 -7.10 -20.34
N ASP A 169 -2.50 -6.65 -21.58
CA ASP A 169 -2.87 -7.43 -22.77
C ASP A 169 -2.08 -8.75 -22.84
N GLY A 170 -2.64 -9.78 -23.46
CA GLY A 170 -1.96 -11.08 -23.62
C GLY A 170 -1.99 -11.96 -22.37
N THR A 171 -2.82 -11.60 -21.38
CA THR A 171 -2.99 -12.35 -20.13
C THR A 171 -4.28 -13.16 -20.09
N GLU A 172 -4.97 -13.32 -21.22
CA GLU A 172 -6.31 -13.96 -21.31
C GLU A 172 -6.28 -15.43 -20.87
N ALA A 173 -5.14 -16.11 -21.06
CA ALA A 173 -4.96 -17.51 -20.69
C ALA A 173 -4.50 -17.73 -19.24
N LEU A 174 -4.16 -16.66 -18.50
CA LEU A 174 -3.74 -16.79 -17.11
C LEU A 174 -4.96 -16.98 -16.19
N ASP A 175 -4.81 -17.85 -15.21
CA ASP A 175 -5.75 -18.00 -14.11
C ASP A 175 -5.56 -16.89 -13.06
N GLU A 176 -6.40 -16.89 -12.04
CA GLU A 176 -6.39 -15.86 -10.99
C GLU A 176 -5.03 -15.79 -10.25
N GLU A 177 -4.38 -16.94 -10.03
CA GLU A 177 -3.06 -16.99 -9.39
C GLU A 177 -1.97 -16.41 -10.30
N GLY A 178 -1.96 -16.79 -11.58
CA GLY A 178 -1.04 -16.26 -12.58
C GLY A 178 -1.19 -14.74 -12.76
N LEU A 179 -2.43 -14.25 -12.77
CA LEU A 179 -2.71 -12.81 -12.82
C LEU A 179 -2.25 -12.08 -11.56
N ALA A 180 -2.47 -12.66 -10.37
CA ALA A 180 -2.00 -12.08 -9.11
C ALA A 180 -0.47 -11.97 -9.08
N GLY A 181 0.24 -12.92 -9.70
CA GLY A 181 1.70 -12.90 -9.83
C GLY A 181 2.26 -11.71 -10.62
N LEU A 182 1.44 -11.06 -11.46
CA LEU A 182 1.85 -9.86 -12.21
C LEU A 182 1.78 -8.58 -11.35
N VAL A 183 0.91 -8.57 -10.34
CA VAL A 183 0.57 -7.35 -9.60
C VAL A 183 1.65 -7.03 -8.57
N THR A 184 2.33 -5.90 -8.78
CA THR A 184 3.35 -5.41 -7.84
C THR A 184 2.76 -4.45 -6.81
N ARG A 185 3.43 -4.30 -5.66
CA ARG A 185 3.10 -3.25 -4.69
C ARG A 185 3.14 -1.84 -5.30
N ASN A 186 4.06 -1.59 -6.24
CA ASN A 186 4.13 -0.28 -6.91
C ASN A 186 2.91 -0.04 -7.81
N ALA A 187 2.39 -1.08 -8.48
CA ALA A 187 1.15 -0.98 -9.24
C ALA A 187 -0.05 -0.67 -8.33
N LEU A 188 -0.11 -1.27 -7.14
CA LEU A 188 -1.16 -1.01 -6.13
C LEU A 188 -1.09 0.40 -5.52
N ILE A 189 0.06 1.08 -5.57
CA ILE A 189 0.23 2.48 -5.18
C ILE A 189 0.03 3.43 -6.38
N GLY A 190 0.21 2.93 -7.60
CA GLY A 190 0.18 3.70 -8.84
C GLY A 190 1.54 4.29 -9.24
N THR A 191 2.66 3.81 -8.69
CA THR A 191 4.01 4.23 -9.11
C THR A 191 4.61 3.36 -10.21
N ALA A 192 3.94 2.29 -10.61
CA ALA A 192 4.29 1.47 -11.76
C ALA A 192 3.01 0.99 -12.48
N ALA A 193 3.16 0.54 -13.74
CA ALA A 193 2.17 -0.32 -14.38
C ALA A 193 2.33 -1.77 -13.90
N VAL A 194 1.42 -2.65 -14.33
CA VAL A 194 1.55 -4.11 -14.21
C VAL A 194 2.32 -4.62 -15.42
#